data_AF-A0A1Q9Q2G2-F1
#
_entry.id   AF-A0A1Q9Q2G2-F1
#
_cell.length_a   1.000
_cell.length_b   1.000
_cell.length_c   1.000
_cell.angle_alpha   90.00
_cell.angle_beta   90.00
_cell.angle_gamma   90.00
#
_symmetry.space_group_name_H-M   'P 1'
#
loop_
_entity.id
_entity.type
_entity.pdbx_description
1 polymer ?
#
loop_
_entity_poly.entity_id
_entity_poly.type
_entity_poly.pdbx_seq_one_letter_code
_entity_poly.pdbx_strand_id
1 'polypeptide(L)'
;MHKNAIPNEKRALTRTSLIIDENNNNSNEIIGYFTLLIKSFDLTKEVSNESRRKLTGNKNATVFNTILIAQLGRSDQYKGRVSGDIVLHFAR
;
A
#
# COMPACT_ATOMS: atom_id res chain seq x y z
N MET A 1 -15.13 5.32 6.25
CA MET A 1 -13.97 4.73 5.52
C MET A 1 -14.20 3.25 5.14
N HIS A 2 -14.76 2.40 6.03
CA HIS A 2 -15.05 0.98 5.73
C HIS A 2 -15.96 0.70 4.51
N LYS A 3 -16.94 1.55 4.20
CA LYS A 3 -17.92 1.30 3.12
C LYS A 3 -17.36 1.33 1.69
N ASN A 4 -16.13 1.83 1.50
CA ASN A 4 -15.59 2.09 0.17
C ASN A 4 -14.48 1.11 -0.27
N ALA A 5 -14.01 0.21 0.60
CA ALA A 5 -12.95 -0.73 0.26
C ALA A 5 -13.34 -1.65 -0.91
N ILE A 6 -14.48 -2.34 -0.79
CA ILE A 6 -14.99 -3.24 -1.84
C ILE A 6 -15.33 -2.49 -3.15
N PRO A 7 -16.01 -1.33 -3.13
CA PRO A 7 -16.22 -0.53 -4.34
C PRO A 7 -14.93 -0.05 -5.02
N ASN A 8 -13.90 0.32 -4.26
CA ASN A 8 -12.64 0.81 -4.81
C ASN A 8 -11.80 -0.31 -5.44
N GLU A 9 -11.84 -1.50 -4.84
CA GLU A 9 -11.24 -2.71 -5.41
C GLU A 9 -11.95 -3.11 -6.72
N LYS A 10 -13.28 -3.14 -6.73
CA LYS A 10 -14.07 -3.40 -7.94
C LYS A 10 -13.82 -2.41 -9.08
N ARG A 11 -13.41 -1.18 -8.75
CA ARG A 11 -13.05 -0.13 -9.71
C ARG A 11 -11.57 -0.16 -10.13
N ALA A 12 -10.81 -1.14 -9.65
CA ALA A 12 -9.35 -1.24 -9.81
C ALA A 12 -8.57 0.00 -9.36
N LEU A 13 -9.18 0.84 -8.51
CA LEU A 13 -8.55 2.03 -7.95
C LEU A 13 -7.59 1.65 -6.82
N THR A 14 -7.94 0.63 -6.06
CA THR A 14 -7.12 0.09 -4.98
C THR A 14 -6.98 -1.41 -5.12
N ARG A 15 -5.87 -1.98 -4.68
CA ARG A 15 -5.72 -3.43 -4.51
C ARG A 15 -5.55 -3.75 -3.04
N THR A 16 -6.46 -4.55 -2.49
CA THR A 16 -6.40 -5.00 -1.10
C THR A 16 -5.94 -6.45 -1.08
N SER A 17 -4.86 -6.71 -0.35
CA SER A 17 -4.32 -8.05 -0.14
C SER A 17 -4.62 -8.51 1.28
N LEU A 18 -5.01 -9.78 1.42
CA LEU A 18 -5.27 -10.42 2.72
C LEU A 18 -4.09 -11.32 3.09
N ILE A 19 -3.77 -11.35 4.38
CA ILE A 19 -2.79 -12.27 4.95
C ILE A 19 -3.59 -13.34 5.70
N ILE A 20 -3.40 -14.60 5.31
CA ILE A 20 -4.18 -15.74 5.81
C ILE A 20 -3.22 -16.69 6.53
N ASP A 21 -3.61 -17.17 7.71
CA ASP A 21 -2.94 -18.30 8.36
C ASP A 21 -3.51 -19.62 7.83
N GLU A 22 -2.73 -20.31 6.99
CA GLU A 22 -3.13 -21.59 6.38
C GLU A 22 -2.84 -22.80 7.29
N ASN A 23 -2.10 -22.63 8.39
CA ASN A 23 -1.72 -23.73 9.27
C ASN A 23 -2.76 -24.01 10.37
N ASN A 24 -3.78 -23.17 10.48
CA ASN A 24 -4.84 -23.34 11.47
C ASN A 24 -5.89 -24.31 10.89
N ASN A 25 -5.74 -25.61 11.21
CA ASN A 25 -6.42 -26.78 10.63
C ASN A 25 -7.96 -26.74 10.50
N ASN A 26 -8.65 -25.70 10.99
CA ASN A 26 -10.12 -25.55 10.91
C ASN A 26 -10.62 -24.18 10.43
N SER A 27 -9.77 -23.21 10.13
CA SER A 27 -10.22 -21.92 9.61
C SER A 27 -9.08 -21.13 8.95
N ASN A 28 -9.25 -20.76 7.68
CA ASN A 28 -8.43 -19.77 6.99
C ASN A 28 -8.64 -18.40 7.64
N GLU A 29 -7.94 -18.15 8.75
CA GLU A 29 -8.09 -16.94 9.53
C GLU A 29 -7.37 -15.78 8.84
N ILE A 30 -8.07 -14.64 8.68
CA ILE A 30 -7.45 -13.41 8.19
C ILE A 30 -6.68 -12.77 9.34
N ILE A 31 -5.36 -12.84 9.28
CA ILE A 31 -4.45 -12.32 10.32
C ILE A 31 -3.93 -10.91 10.02
N GLY A 32 -4.21 -10.41 8.83
CA GLY A 32 -3.87 -9.05 8.43
C GLY A 32 -4.35 -8.69 7.04
N TYR A 33 -4.20 -7.41 6.69
CA TYR A 33 -4.52 -6.90 5.37
C TYR A 33 -3.68 -5.66 5.07
N PHE A 34 -3.49 -5.37 3.79
CA PHE A 34 -2.97 -4.10 3.33
C PHE A 34 -3.64 -3.69 2.03
N THR A 35 -3.68 -2.38 1.77
CA THR A 35 -4.27 -1.82 0.55
C THR A 35 -3.30 -0.89 -0.13
N LEU A 36 -3.04 -1.12 -1.41
CA LEU A 36 -2.24 -0.27 -2.27
C LEU A 36 -3.12 0.56 -3.20
N LEU A 37 -2.73 1.81 -3.42
CA LEU A 37 -3.41 2.78 -4.28
C LEU A 37 -2.38 3.52 -5.12
N ILE A 38 -2.57 3.60 -6.44
CA ILE A 38 -1.78 4.54 -7.25
C ILE A 38 -2.35 5.94 -7.03
N LYS A 39 -1.51 6.86 -6.56
CA LYS A 39 -1.90 8.24 -6.28
C LYS A 39 -0.89 9.23 -6.84
N SER A 40 -1.38 10.23 -7.55
CA SER A 40 -0.59 11.38 -7.96
C SER A 40 -0.22 12.23 -6.73
N PHE A 41 1.07 12.50 -6.59
CA PHE A 41 1.63 13.37 -5.58
C PHE A 41 2.16 14.64 -6.25
N ASP A 42 1.65 15.80 -5.83
CA ASP A 42 2.07 17.09 -6.38
C ASP A 42 3.42 17.50 -5.80
N LEU A 43 4.39 17.73 -6.69
CA LEU A 43 5.75 18.13 -6.33
C LEU A 43 5.79 19.64 -6.08
N THR A 44 5.75 20.04 -4.81
CA THR A 44 5.82 21.43 -4.35
C THR A 44 7.09 22.13 -4.85
N LYS A 45 7.06 23.47 -4.97
CA LYS A 45 8.19 24.27 -5.47
C LYS A 45 9.50 24.09 -4.68
N GLU A 46 9.42 23.56 -3.47
CA GLU A 46 10.56 23.29 -2.58
C GLU A 46 11.38 22.06 -3.01
N VAL A 47 10.79 21.16 -3.82
CA VAL A 47 11.52 19.99 -4.33
C VAL A 47 12.53 20.40 -5.39
N SER A 48 13.82 20.13 -5.12
CA SER A 48 14.92 20.44 -6.02
C SER A 48 14.76 19.77 -7.40
N ASN A 49 15.29 20.42 -8.45
CA ASN A 49 15.29 19.88 -9.81
C ASN A 49 15.97 18.52 -9.92
N GLU A 50 17.00 18.28 -9.11
CA GLU A 50 17.70 17.00 -9.04
C GLU A 50 16.83 15.90 -8.41
N SER A 51 16.13 16.21 -7.32
CA SER A 51 15.15 15.28 -6.73
C SER A 51 14.02 14.98 -7.71
N ARG A 52 13.50 15.99 -8.43
CA ARG A 52 12.48 15.80 -9.47
C ARG A 52 12.97 14.87 -10.59
N ARG A 53 14.20 15.09 -11.07
CA ARG A 53 14.84 14.26 -12.09
C ARG A 53 15.03 12.82 -11.61
N LYS A 54 15.48 12.61 -10.38
CA LYS A 54 15.67 11.26 -9.81
C LYS A 54 14.36 10.50 -9.64
N LEU A 55 13.31 11.17 -9.18
CA LEU A 55 12.01 10.55 -8.93
C LEU A 55 11.22 10.28 -10.21
N THR A 56 11.26 11.20 -11.18
CA THR A 56 10.35 11.18 -12.34
C THR A 56 11.05 10.98 -13.69
N GLY A 57 12.38 11.03 -13.72
CA GLY A 57 13.15 11.16 -14.97
C GLY A 57 13.11 12.56 -15.59
N ASN A 58 12.33 13.49 -15.04
CA ASN A 58 12.08 14.82 -15.60
C ASN A 58 12.25 15.93 -14.54
N LYS A 59 13.23 16.81 -14.73
CA LYS A 59 13.49 17.93 -13.81
C LYS A 59 12.36 18.95 -13.69
N ASN A 60 11.48 19.01 -14.70
CA ASN A 60 10.35 19.94 -14.76
C ASN A 60 9.02 19.27 -14.34
N ALA A 61 9.03 17.99 -13.94
CA ALA A 61 7.82 17.31 -13.53
C ALA A 61 7.17 18.00 -12.32
N THR A 62 5.87 18.26 -12.41
CA THR A 62 5.06 18.86 -11.34
C THR A 62 4.30 17.81 -10.54
N VAL A 63 4.20 16.59 -11.04
CA VAL A 63 3.48 15.47 -10.43
C VAL A 63 4.36 14.23 -10.45
N PHE A 64 4.28 13.42 -9.41
CA PHE A 64 4.88 12.09 -9.33
C PHE A 64 3.81 11.06 -8.96
N ASN A 65 3.66 10.01 -9.77
CA ASN A 65 2.74 8.92 -9.45
C ASN A 65 3.40 7.99 -8.44
N THR A 66 2.75 7.81 -7.29
CA THR A 66 3.22 7.01 -6.17
C THR A 66 2.33 5.80 -5.96
N ILE A 67 2.88 4.73 -5.38
CA ILE A 67 2.10 3.66 -4.78
C ILE A 67 1.95 3.98 -3.29
N LEU A 68 0.73 4.26 -2.86
CA LEU A 68 0.39 4.57 -1.48
C LEU A 68 -0.11 3.31 -0.77
N ILE A 69 0.49 2.99 0.37
CA ILE A 69 -0.10 2.07 1.34
C ILE A 69 -1.24 2.81 2.04
N ALA A 70 -2.46 2.64 1.53
CA ALA A 70 -3.63 3.38 1.98
C ALA A 70 -4.18 2.83 3.31
N GLN A 71 -4.06 1.52 3.52
CA GLN A 71 -4.48 0.85 4.74
C GLN A 71 -3.51 -0.29 5.05
N LEU A 72 -3.27 -0.50 6.33
CA LEU A 72 -2.46 -1.60 6.86
C LEU A 72 -3.04 -1.99 8.21
N GLY A 73 -3.34 -3.26 8.40
CA GLY A 73 -3.81 -3.81 9.66
C GLY A 73 -3.29 -5.22 9.86
N ARG A 74 -3.05 -5.56 11.13
CA ARG A 74 -2.68 -6.91 11.56
C ARG A 74 -3.40 -7.22 12.86
N SER A 75 -3.77 -8.47 13.05
CA SER A 75 -4.25 -8.96 14.34
C SER A 75 -3.15 -8.83 15.41
N ASP A 76 -3.51 -8.32 16.59
CA ASP A 76 -2.58 -8.17 17.72
C ASP A 76 -2.07 -9.52 18.23
N GLN A 77 -2.88 -10.58 18.11
CA GLN A 77 -2.49 -11.95 18.48
C GLN A 77 -1.32 -12.48 17.64
N TYR A 78 -1.07 -11.88 16.47
CA TYR A 78 0.00 -12.25 15.54
C TYR A 78 1.16 -11.23 15.55
N LYS A 79 1.22 -10.38 16.58
CA LYS A 79 2.31 -9.41 16.77
C LYS A 79 3.67 -10.12 16.88
N GLY A 80 4.60 -9.72 16.01
CA GLY A 80 5.94 -10.31 15.92
C GLY A 80 6.05 -11.54 15.01
N ARG A 81 4.93 -12.15 14.60
CA ARG A 81 4.92 -13.26 13.62
C ARG A 81 4.82 -12.77 12.18
N VAL A 82 4.02 -11.73 11.96
CA VAL A 82 3.94 -11.02 10.67
C VAL A 82 4.61 -9.66 10.84
N SER A 83 5.89 -9.53 10.44
CA SER A 83 6.56 -8.22 10.44
C SER A 83 5.90 -7.30 9.42
N GLY A 84 5.90 -5.99 9.69
CA GLY A 84 5.50 -4.98 8.71
C GLY A 84 6.35 -5.03 7.43
N ASP A 85 7.58 -5.55 7.52
CA ASP A 85 8.49 -5.75 6.39
C ASP A 85 7.92 -6.71 5.33
N ILE A 86 7.12 -7.69 5.76
CA ILE A 86 6.49 -8.65 4.85
C ILE A 86 5.51 -7.91 3.93
N VAL A 87 4.78 -6.93 4.47
CA VAL A 87 3.86 -6.09 3.67
C VAL A 87 4.63 -5.24 2.67
N LEU A 88 5.77 -4.66 3.08
CA LEU A 88 6.63 -3.88 2.19
C LEU A 88 7.23 -4.75 1.08
N HIS A 89 7.56 -6.01 1.37
CA HIS A 89 8.07 -6.96 0.38
C HIS A 89 7.04 -7.25 -0.73
N PHE A 90 5.77 -7.43 -0.37
CA PHE A 90 4.69 -7.69 -1.33
C PHE A 90 4.13 -6.43 -2.01
N ALA A 91 4.50 -5.24 -1.53
CA ALA A 91 4.06 -3.96 -2.09
C ALA A 91 4.97 -3.36 -3.18
N ARG A 92 6.08 -4.05 -3.50
CA ARG A 92 7.08 -3.68 -4.50
C ARG A 92 6.61 -3.96 -5.94
#